data_AF-A0A2H3B6Z2-F1
#
_entry.id   AF-A0A2H3B6Z2-F1
#
_cell.length_a   1.000
_cell.length_b   1.000
_cell.length_c   1.000
_cell.angle_alpha   90.00
_cell.angle_beta   90.00
_cell.angle_gamma   90.00
#
_symmetry.space_group_name_H-M   'P 1'
#
loop_
_entity.id
_entity.type
_entity.pdbx_description
1 polymer ?
#
loop_
_entity_poly.entity_id
_entity_poly.type
_entity_poly.pdbx_seq_one_letter_code
_entity_poly.pdbx_strand_id
1 'polypeptide(L)'
;PDISREVWAFLLKSMHEIHTAGDCWEKFQGREHLGECPHCKVTESMEHMTECNIPAQMMRLAQRIWEMKFTKLQWPSIKYGTILSIALI
;
A
#
# COMPACT_ATOMS: atom_id res chain seq x y z
N PRO A 1 -16.54 -19.16 0.69
CA PRO A 1 -16.01 -17.87 1.19
C PRO A 1 -16.23 -16.80 0.12
N ASP A 2 -17.18 -15.90 0.34
CA ASP A 2 -17.41 -14.76 -0.55
C ASP A 2 -16.36 -13.69 -0.27
N ILE A 3 -15.38 -13.58 -1.15
CA ILE A 3 -14.45 -12.45 -1.15
C ILE A 3 -15.27 -11.22 -1.55
N SER A 4 -15.25 -10.16 -0.74
CA SER A 4 -15.97 -8.93 -1.07
C SER A 4 -15.48 -8.39 -2.41
N ARG A 5 -16.38 -7.74 -3.16
CA ARG A 5 -16.05 -7.18 -4.48
C ARG A 5 -14.88 -6.19 -4.40
N GLU A 6 -14.77 -5.47 -3.29
CA GLU A 6 -13.72 -4.49 -3.01
C GLU A 6 -12.37 -5.18 -2.82
N VAL A 7 -12.33 -6.27 -2.05
CA VAL A 7 -11.12 -7.07 -1.84
C VAL A 7 -10.67 -7.70 -3.15
N TRP A 8 -11.61 -8.20 -3.96
CA TRP A 8 -11.30 -8.79 -5.25
C TRP A 8 -10.79 -7.77 -6.27
N ALA A 9 -11.38 -6.57 -6.30
CA ALA A 9 -10.88 -5.47 -7.12
C ALA A 9 -9.48 -5.02 -6.69
N PHE A 10 -9.20 -4.99 -5.38
CA PHE A 10 -7.88 -4.67 -4.86
C PHE A 10 -6.84 -5.73 -5.27
N LEU A 11 -7.16 -7.02 -5.13
CA LEU A 11 -6.27 -8.12 -5.50
C LEU A 11 -6.00 -8.13 -7.02
N LEU A 12 -7.04 -7.98 -7.84
CA LEU A 12 -6.89 -7.95 -9.31
C LEU A 12 -6.00 -6.77 -9.77
N LYS A 13 -6.21 -5.57 -9.21
CA LYS A 13 -5.36 -4.40 -9.52
C LYS A 13 -3.92 -4.59 -9.06
N SER A 14 -3.73 -5.28 -7.94
CA SER A 14 -2.41 -5.60 -7.39
C SER A 14 -1.65 -6.58 -8.29
N MET A 15 -2.31 -7.66 -8.73
CA MET A 15 -1.69 -8.68 -9.58
C MET A 15 -1.35 -8.18 -10.98
N HIS A 16 -2.10 -7.22 -11.49
CA HIS A 16 -1.89 -6.64 -12.82
C HIS A 16 -1.14 -5.30 -12.79
N GLU A 17 -0.64 -4.87 -11.63
CA GLU A 17 0.09 -3.61 -11.46
C GLU A 17 -0.70 -2.38 -11.99
N ILE A 18 -2.04 -2.43 -11.93
CA ILE A 18 -2.96 -1.39 -12.43
C ILE A 18 -3.30 -0.36 -11.34
N HIS A 19 -2.63 -0.42 -10.20
CA HIS A 19 -2.68 0.71 -9.29
C HIS A 19 -2.12 1.92 -10.03
N THR A 20 -2.77 3.07 -9.90
CA THR A 20 -2.34 4.31 -10.55
C THR A 20 -1.09 4.85 -9.86
N ALA A 21 -0.02 4.07 -9.89
CA ALA A 21 1.25 4.27 -9.21
C ALA A 21 2.37 3.94 -10.21
N GLY A 22 3.47 4.68 -10.15
CA GLY A 22 4.68 4.41 -10.92
C GLY A 22 4.54 4.46 -12.43
N ASP A 23 5.11 3.47 -13.11
CA ASP A 23 5.31 3.38 -14.57
C ASP A 23 4.02 3.48 -15.41
N CYS A 24 2.86 3.30 -14.78
CA CYS A 24 1.57 3.54 -15.41
C CYS A 24 1.45 4.99 -15.94
N TRP A 25 2.10 5.94 -15.27
CA TRP A 25 2.09 7.36 -15.62
C TRP A 25 3.13 7.76 -16.67
N GLU A 26 4.18 6.96 -16.92
CA GLU A 26 5.17 7.23 -17.97
C GLU A 26 4.55 7.26 -19.38
N LYS A 27 3.44 6.53 -19.56
CA LYS A 27 2.70 6.49 -20.83
C LYS A 27 1.90 7.78 -21.10
N PHE A 28 1.76 8.66 -20.11
CA PHE A 28 0.98 9.89 -20.21
C PHE A 28 1.89 11.12 -20.13
N GLN A 29 2.20 11.68 -21.30
CA GLN A 29 3.06 12.84 -21.46
C GLN A 29 2.62 14.01 -20.55
N GLY A 30 3.54 14.52 -19.73
CA GLY A 30 3.29 15.63 -18.79
C GLY A 30 2.67 15.24 -17.44
N ARG A 31 2.35 13.95 -17.22
CA ARG A 31 1.83 13.42 -15.94
C ARG A 31 2.79 12.47 -15.21
N GLU A 32 4.01 12.33 -15.71
CA GLU A 32 5.08 11.48 -15.14
C GLU A 32 5.31 11.76 -13.65
N HIS A 33 5.25 13.03 -13.24
CA HIS A 33 5.37 13.47 -11.83
C HIS A 33 4.31 12.86 -10.89
N LEU A 34 3.19 12.34 -11.40
CA LEU A 34 2.17 11.65 -10.60
C LEU A 34 2.56 10.20 -10.27
N GLY A 35 3.50 9.64 -11.04
CA GLY A 35 4.10 8.33 -10.77
C GLY A 35 5.28 8.39 -9.80
N GLU A 36 5.71 9.58 -9.37
CA GLU A 36 6.83 9.75 -8.46
C GLU A 36 6.39 10.10 -7.04
N CYS A 37 7.11 9.57 -6.07
CA CYS A 37 6.96 9.98 -4.69
C CYS A 37 7.34 11.47 -4.54
N PRO A 38 6.45 12.35 -4.04
CA PRO A 38 6.80 13.75 -3.87
C PRO A 38 7.95 13.99 -2.87
N HIS A 39 8.21 13.01 -1.99
CA HIS A 39 9.25 13.09 -0.97
C HIS A 39 10.51 12.28 -1.30
N CYS A 40 10.36 11.03 -1.72
CA CYS A 40 11.52 10.17 -2.00
C CYS A 40 12.07 10.36 -3.41
N LYS A 41 11.30 10.99 -4.32
CA LYS A 41 11.68 11.22 -5.73
C LYS A 41 12.05 9.93 -6.46
N VAL A 42 11.45 8.82 -6.05
CA VAL A 42 11.51 7.53 -6.72
C VAL A 42 10.13 7.20 -7.29
N THR A 43 10.08 6.32 -8.27
CA THR A 43 8.84 5.74 -8.77
C THR A 43 8.02 5.18 -7.61
N GLU A 44 6.81 5.70 -7.43
CA GLU A 44 5.88 5.29 -6.37
C GLU A 44 5.30 3.93 -6.75
N SER A 45 5.68 2.87 -6.03
CA SER A 45 5.03 1.56 -6.11
C SER A 45 4.16 1.29 -4.88
N MET A 46 3.36 0.22 -4.91
CA MET A 46 2.58 -0.20 -3.74
C MET A 46 3.49 -0.61 -2.57
N GLU A 47 4.65 -1.20 -2.86
CA GLU A 47 5.71 -1.48 -1.88
C GLU A 47 6.26 -0.18 -1.32
N HIS A 48 6.59 0.79 -2.19
CA HIS A 48 7.08 2.09 -1.75
C HIS A 48 6.05 2.81 -0.88
N MET A 49 4.75 2.75 -1.18
CA MET A 49 3.70 3.32 -0.32
C MET A 49 3.70 2.74 1.10
N THR A 50 4.03 1.45 1.25
CA THR A 50 4.11 0.81 2.58
C THR A 50 5.37 1.17 3.36
N GLU A 51 6.44 1.57 2.67
CA GLU A 51 7.74 1.90 3.26
C GLU A 51 7.98 3.41 3.37
N CYS A 52 7.27 4.22 2.57
CA CYS A 52 7.42 5.66 2.49
C CYS A 52 6.77 6.37 3.68
N ASN A 53 7.45 7.39 4.18
CA ASN A 53 7.10 8.06 5.44
C ASN A 53 5.80 8.91 5.36
N ILE A 54 5.30 9.19 4.15
CA ILE A 54 4.11 10.02 3.92
C ILE A 54 2.81 9.19 4.02
N PRO A 55 2.61 8.08 3.29
CA PRO A 55 1.43 7.23 3.51
C PRO A 55 1.46 6.50 4.87
N ALA A 56 2.64 6.41 5.49
CA ALA A 56 2.83 5.78 6.81
C ALA A 56 2.04 6.45 7.96
N GLN A 57 1.36 7.59 7.77
CA GLN A 57 0.49 8.15 8.80
C GLN A 57 -0.64 7.19 9.20
N MET A 58 -1.28 6.53 8.24
CA MET A 58 -2.32 5.54 8.54
C MET A 58 -1.75 4.31 9.25
N MET A 59 -0.55 3.86 8.84
CA MET A 59 0.15 2.75 9.50
C MET A 59 0.57 3.10 10.93
N ARG A 60 1.03 4.33 11.18
CA ARG A 60 1.33 4.82 12.53
C ARG A 60 0.08 4.92 13.41
N LEU A 61 -1.04 5.37 12.85
CA LEU A 61 -2.34 5.39 13.55
C LEU A 61 -2.81 3.96 13.88
N ALA A 62 -2.72 3.04 12.93
CA ALA A 62 -3.06 1.64 13.13
C ALA A 62 -2.15 0.99 14.18
N GLN A 63 -0.84 1.26 14.14
CA GLN A 63 0.13 0.82 15.14
C GLN A 63 -0.25 1.32 16.53
N ARG A 64 -0.59 2.61 16.66
CA ARG A 64 -0.99 3.20 17.94
C ARG A 64 -2.26 2.55 18.50
N ILE A 65 -3.26 2.28 17.67
CA ILE A 65 -4.49 1.58 18.07
C ILE A 65 -4.16 0.13 18.51
N TRP A 66 -3.26 -0.54 17.78
CA TRP A 66 -2.82 -1.88 18.12
C TRP A 66 -2.11 -1.95 19.47
N GLU A 67 -1.16 -1.05 19.72
CA GLU A 67 -0.43 -0.98 20.98
C GLU A 67 -1.37 -0.69 22.17
N MET A 68 -2.42 0.11 21.95
CA MET A 68 -3.46 0.36 22.97
C MET A 68 -4.30 -0.89 23.27
N LYS A 69 -4.61 -1.71 22.27
CA LYS A 69 -5.50 -2.87 22.40
C LYS A 69 -4.76 -4.15 22.80
N PHE A 70 -3.51 -4.30 22.35
CA PHE A 70 -2.70 -5.51 22.47
C PHE A 70 -1.36 -5.19 23.12
N THR A 71 -1.35 -5.01 24.43
CA THR A 71 -0.17 -4.64 25.23
C THR A 71 0.92 -5.71 25.30
N LYS A 72 0.63 -6.96 24.89
CA LYS A 72 1.56 -8.09 24.93
C LYS A 72 2.07 -8.53 23.56
N LEU A 73 1.52 -8.00 22.46
CA LEU A 73 1.92 -8.37 21.11
C LEU A 73 2.69 -7.24 20.45
N GLN A 74 3.83 -7.58 19.87
CA GLN A 74 4.63 -6.65 19.07
C GLN A 74 3.90 -6.32 17.77
N TRP A 75 4.03 -5.07 17.31
CA TRP A 75 3.54 -4.66 16.00
C TRP A 75 4.28 -5.42 14.90
N PRO A 76 3.58 -6.13 14.00
CA PRO A 76 4.24 -6.88 12.94
C PRO A 76 4.89 -5.93 11.92
N SER A 77 5.97 -6.37 11.28
CA SER A 77 6.52 -5.68 10.12
C SER A 77 5.54 -5.81 8.96
N ILE A 78 4.72 -4.78 8.74
CA ILE A 78 3.76 -4.74 7.64
C ILE A 78 4.50 -4.40 6.36
N LYS A 79 4.59 -5.38 5.46
CA LYS A 79 5.03 -5.18 4.07
C LYS A 79 3.82 -5.29 3.15
N TYR A 80 3.94 -4.81 1.92
CA TYR A 80 2.89 -4.97 0.91
C TYR A 80 2.40 -6.42 0.76
N GLY A 81 3.32 -7.39 0.74
CA GLY A 81 2.97 -8.83 0.72
C GLY A 81 2.14 -9.29 1.93
N THR A 82 2.36 -8.70 3.11
CA THR A 82 1.54 -8.98 4.31
C THR A 82 0.11 -8.50 4.11
N ILE A 83 -0.09 -7.33 3.50
CA ILE A 83 -1.42 -6.77 3.21
C ILE A 83 -2.15 -7.65 2.19
N LEU A 84 -1.46 -8.09 1.14
CA LEU A 84 -2.00 -9.03 0.16
C LEU A 84 -2.44 -10.35 0.80
N SER A 85 -1.64 -10.88 1.74
CA SER A 85 -1.98 -12.13 2.42
C SER A 85 -3.24 -12.03 3.30
N ILE A 86 -3.48 -10.88 3.94
CA ILE A 86 -4.70 -10.64 4.74
C ILE A 86 -5.93 -10.58 3.83
N ALA A 87 -5.80 -9.99 2.65
CA ALA A 87 -6.89 -9.91 1.68
C ALA A 87 -7.33 -11.28 1.11
N LEU A 88 -6.54 -12.34 1.32
CA LEU A 88 -6.84 -13.70 0.88
C LEU A 88 -7.51 -14.57 1.95
N ILE A 89 -7.58 -14.09 3.20
CA ILE A 89 -8.15 -14.80 4.37
C ILE A 89 -9.59 -14.35 4.61
#